data_AF-A0A8J3VK73-F1
#
_entry.id   AF-A0A8J3VK73-F1
#
_cell.length_a   1.000
_cell.length_b   1.000
_cell.length_c   1.000
_cell.angle_alpha   90.00
_cell.angle_beta   90.00
_cell.angle_gamma   90.00
#
_symmetry.space_group_name_H-M   'P 1'
#
loop_
_entity.id
_entity.type
_entity.pdbx_description
1 polymer ?
#
loop_
_entity_poly.entity_id
_entity_poly.type
_entity_poly.pdbx_seq_one_letter_code
_entity_poly.pdbx_strand_id
1 'polypeptide(L)'
;MLAAGAIIKGSPGDTEKLQLASTACLTPPDGIVSWWTGDGSGTDIVGGNDSTNFGADFGAGLVDQAYHLAGGGPSAAYFTAPAAPEFAAATQYSVEFWFRPIIEIAPGHLSAYLLLANGQENSIGLSNGDTRLELRGPLPRAYSDSLTWQAGVWHHVGLTYQNPGGYRLFLDGVLVGTTAETLSILAGASILHFGWIFVSYGNPDSFPGDLDEITMYSRALGDAEIAAVHTAGSAGKCKQSSYPFAGFFSPVDNLPVVNSMRAGRAVPVKFSLGADLGLNVLSAGYPKSEQVACDSSALVDGVEETLTAGGSSLAYNPITGQYSYVWKTNNDWSGTCRQLVVKLTDGSMHRANFQFN
;
A
#
# COMPACT_ATOMS: atom_id res chain seq x y z
N MET A 1 -15.52 41.66 17.63
CA MET A 1 -14.73 42.91 17.59
C MET A 1 -13.47 42.69 18.39
N LEU A 2 -12.33 42.89 17.72
CA LEU A 2 -10.96 43.06 18.19
C LEU A 2 -10.32 41.99 19.10
N ALA A 3 -9.43 41.22 18.48
CA ALA A 3 -8.29 40.57 19.12
C ALA A 3 -7.30 41.61 19.66
N ALA A 4 -6.75 41.36 20.86
CA ALA A 4 -5.63 42.11 21.41
C ALA A 4 -4.33 41.34 21.11
N GLY A 5 -3.51 41.90 20.21
CA GLY A 5 -2.19 41.39 19.89
C GLY A 5 -1.16 41.80 20.94
N ALA A 6 -0.34 40.84 21.38
CA ALA A 6 0.87 41.11 22.13
C ALA A 6 2.01 41.47 21.15
N ILE A 7 2.58 42.66 21.29
CA ILE A 7 3.72 43.14 20.51
C ILE A 7 5.00 42.75 21.26
N ILE A 8 5.76 41.79 20.72
CA ILE A 8 7.15 41.55 21.14
C ILE A 8 8.04 42.35 20.18
N LYS A 9 8.79 43.32 20.71
CA LYS A 9 9.80 44.08 19.96
C LYS A 9 11.04 43.19 19.72
N GLY A 10 11.22 42.72 18.48
CA GLY A 10 12.45 42.07 18.03
C GLY A 10 13.47 43.08 17.48
N SER A 11 14.75 42.88 17.82
CA SER A 11 15.91 43.62 17.31
C SER A 11 16.16 43.28 15.83
N PRO A 12 16.72 44.17 14.98
CA PRO A 12 16.92 43.89 13.56
C PRO A 12 18.19 43.06 13.39
N GLY A 13 18.05 41.76 13.13
CA GLY A 13 19.25 40.92 12.96
C GLY A 13 19.08 39.45 12.62
N ASP A 14 17.89 38.85 12.63
CA ASP A 14 17.73 37.44 12.25
C ASP A 14 16.48 37.26 11.38
N THR A 15 16.67 36.92 10.12
CA THR A 15 15.62 36.34 9.27
C THR A 15 15.35 34.91 9.74
N GLU A 16 14.61 34.77 10.84
CA GLU A 16 13.88 33.55 11.10
C GLU A 16 12.79 33.44 10.02
N LYS A 17 13.01 32.53 9.07
CA LYS A 17 11.91 32.03 8.24
C LYS A 17 10.91 31.41 9.19
N LEU A 18 9.82 32.12 9.46
CA LEU A 18 8.59 31.54 9.99
C LEU A 18 8.09 30.55 8.93
N GLN A 19 8.57 29.31 9.01
CA GLN A 19 8.16 28.25 8.12
C GLN A 19 6.77 27.84 8.57
N LEU A 20 5.73 28.34 7.87
CA LEU A 20 4.42 27.72 7.93
C LEU A 20 4.63 26.23 7.66
N ALA A 21 4.36 25.38 8.67
CA ALA A 21 4.27 23.95 8.46
C ALA A 21 3.18 23.73 7.42
N SER A 22 3.56 23.38 6.19
CA SER A 22 2.59 22.97 5.19
C SER A 22 1.92 21.71 5.73
N THR A 23 0.60 21.75 5.83
CA THR A 23 -0.30 20.61 6.04
C THR A 23 -0.25 19.69 4.82
N ALA A 24 0.94 19.23 4.48
CA ALA A 24 1.19 18.29 3.41
C ALA A 24 1.38 16.93 4.06
N CYS A 25 0.71 15.92 3.51
CA CYS A 25 0.95 14.52 3.83
C CYS A 25 2.44 14.17 3.64
N LEU A 26 2.89 13.12 4.34
CA LEU A 26 4.24 12.60 4.20
C LEU A 26 4.40 11.92 2.84
N THR A 27 5.43 12.27 2.06
CA THR A 27 5.82 11.45 0.90
C THR A 27 6.07 10.02 1.38
N PRO A 28 5.32 9.02 0.89
CA PRO A 28 5.43 7.65 1.40
C PRO A 28 6.87 7.14 1.21
N PRO A 29 7.44 6.41 2.20
CA PRO A 29 8.72 5.76 2.00
C PRO A 29 8.68 4.84 0.76
N ASP A 30 9.78 4.78 0.01
CA ASP A 30 9.85 3.95 -1.21
C ASP A 30 9.59 2.46 -0.92
N GLY A 31 9.15 1.72 -1.93
CA GLY A 31 9.05 0.26 -1.88
C GLY A 31 7.76 -0.28 -1.27
N ILE A 32 6.69 0.52 -1.20
CA ILE A 32 5.35 0.01 -0.88
C ILE A 32 4.94 -1.01 -1.95
N VAL A 33 4.42 -2.15 -1.50
CA VAL A 33 3.83 -3.19 -2.38
C VAL A 33 2.37 -3.45 -2.09
N SER A 34 1.87 -3.08 -0.92
CA SER A 34 0.43 -3.08 -0.61
C SER A 34 0.10 -1.98 0.39
N TRP A 35 -1.04 -1.33 0.21
CA TRP A 35 -1.53 -0.30 1.11
C TRP A 35 -3.07 -0.31 1.18
N TRP A 36 -3.60 -0.79 2.29
CA TRP A 36 -5.03 -0.75 2.59
C TRP A 36 -5.30 0.46 3.51
N THR A 37 -5.90 1.52 2.96
CA THR A 37 -6.15 2.74 3.74
C THR A 37 -7.28 2.56 4.74
N GLY A 38 -8.33 1.80 4.39
CA GLY A 38 -9.55 1.74 5.22
C GLY A 38 -10.51 2.91 4.97
N ASP A 39 -10.32 3.66 3.87
CA ASP A 39 -11.14 4.81 3.48
C ASP A 39 -12.53 4.44 2.93
N GLY A 40 -13.28 3.64 3.68
CA GLY A 40 -14.60 3.15 3.24
C GLY A 40 -14.53 2.01 2.23
N SER A 41 -13.33 1.47 1.94
CA SER A 41 -13.16 0.33 1.05
C SER A 41 -12.06 -0.63 1.52
N GLY A 42 -12.18 -1.87 1.03
CA GLY A 42 -11.17 -2.91 1.20
C GLY A 42 -9.99 -2.81 0.22
N THR A 43 -9.90 -1.75 -0.59
CA THR A 43 -8.99 -1.70 -1.73
C THR A 43 -7.54 -1.56 -1.29
N ASP A 44 -6.65 -2.31 -1.94
CA ASP A 44 -5.22 -2.06 -1.92
C ASP A 44 -4.87 -1.04 -3.00
N ILE A 45 -4.51 0.18 -2.59
CA ILE A 45 -4.25 1.29 -3.53
C ILE A 45 -2.89 1.20 -4.24
N VAL A 46 -2.10 0.14 -4.00
CA VAL A 46 -0.79 -0.08 -4.63
C VAL A 46 -0.67 -1.44 -5.32
N GLY A 47 -0.84 -2.54 -4.59
CA GLY A 47 -0.56 -3.90 -5.07
C GLY A 47 -1.72 -4.59 -5.77
N GLY A 48 -2.95 -4.08 -5.60
CA GLY A 48 -4.17 -4.76 -6.04
C GLY A 48 -4.53 -6.00 -5.22
N ASN A 49 -3.95 -6.16 -4.03
CA ASN A 49 -4.27 -7.23 -3.08
C ASN A 49 -5.52 -6.89 -2.25
N ASP A 50 -6.64 -6.58 -2.92
CA ASP A 50 -7.88 -6.12 -2.27
C ASP A 50 -8.36 -7.07 -1.17
N SER A 51 -8.81 -6.50 -0.05
CA SER A 51 -9.26 -7.25 1.10
C SER A 51 -10.67 -7.83 0.92
N THR A 52 -10.91 -8.98 1.56
CA THR A 52 -12.22 -9.60 1.72
C THR A 52 -12.70 -9.35 3.14
N ASN A 53 -13.88 -8.75 3.26
CA ASN A 53 -14.46 -8.33 4.53
C ASN A 53 -15.32 -9.44 5.16
N PHE A 54 -15.14 -9.68 6.46
CA PHE A 54 -15.91 -10.61 7.29
C PHE A 54 -16.48 -9.91 8.52
N GLY A 55 -17.30 -8.87 8.29
CA GLY A 55 -18.02 -8.15 9.35
C GLY A 55 -17.28 -6.95 9.94
N ALA A 56 -16.18 -6.51 9.32
CA ALA A 56 -15.61 -5.20 9.58
C ALA A 56 -16.49 -4.10 8.96
N ASP A 57 -16.60 -2.97 9.64
CA ASP A 57 -17.20 -1.75 9.10
C ASP A 57 -16.10 -0.72 8.77
N PHE A 58 -16.48 0.46 8.30
CA PHE A 58 -15.58 1.60 8.14
C PHE A 58 -16.05 2.76 9.01
N GLY A 59 -15.14 3.37 9.76
CA GLY A 59 -15.43 4.44 10.73
C GLY A 59 -14.33 5.49 10.75
N ALA A 60 -14.45 6.48 11.64
CA ALA A 60 -13.44 7.54 11.74
C ALA A 60 -12.05 6.98 12.10
N GLY A 61 -11.08 7.20 11.21
CA GLY A 61 -9.70 6.74 11.32
C GLY A 61 -8.79 7.74 12.01
N LEU A 62 -7.50 7.40 12.07
CA LEU A 62 -6.47 8.40 12.32
C LEU A 62 -6.28 9.26 11.07
N VAL A 63 -6.25 8.62 9.89
CA VAL A 63 -6.21 9.28 8.59
C VAL A 63 -7.55 8.99 7.90
N ASP A 64 -8.39 10.02 7.73
CA ASP A 64 -9.71 9.88 7.12
C ASP A 64 -10.61 8.79 7.77
N GLN A 65 -10.68 7.58 7.20
CA GLN A 65 -11.44 6.44 7.77
C GLN A 65 -10.55 5.22 8.01
N ALA A 66 -11.00 4.33 8.89
CA ALA A 66 -10.32 3.09 9.25
C ALA A 66 -11.27 1.90 9.18
N TYR A 67 -10.71 0.69 9.10
CA TYR A 67 -11.46 -0.53 9.37
C TYR A 67 -11.90 -0.54 10.84
N HIS A 68 -13.18 -0.72 11.09
CA HIS A 68 -13.77 -0.81 12.42
C HIS A 68 -14.15 -2.25 12.74
N LEU A 69 -13.56 -2.81 13.81
CA LEU A 69 -13.82 -4.14 14.30
C LEU A 69 -14.52 -4.05 15.66
N ALA A 70 -15.85 -4.25 15.67
CA ALA A 70 -16.68 -4.08 16.85
C ALA A 70 -16.32 -4.99 18.04
N GLY A 71 -15.50 -6.02 17.83
CA GLY A 71 -15.14 -7.02 18.83
C GLY A 71 -16.33 -7.86 19.31
N GLY A 72 -16.19 -8.55 20.44
CA GLY A 72 -17.32 -9.24 21.10
C GLY A 72 -17.30 -10.77 21.07
N GLY A 73 -16.17 -11.39 20.76
CA GLY A 73 -15.96 -12.84 20.85
C GLY A 73 -15.14 -13.41 19.68
N PRO A 74 -15.07 -14.74 19.54
CA PRO A 74 -14.37 -15.36 18.41
C PRO A 74 -15.08 -15.03 17.09
N SER A 75 -14.32 -14.51 16.12
CA SER A 75 -14.79 -14.21 14.75
C SER A 75 -15.83 -13.09 14.61
N ALA A 76 -15.92 -12.15 15.56
CA ALA A 76 -16.97 -11.11 15.54
C ALA A 76 -16.83 -10.13 14.36
N ALA A 77 -15.60 -9.70 14.06
CA ALA A 77 -15.28 -8.86 12.90
C ALA A 77 -13.81 -9.04 12.54
N TYR A 78 -13.52 -9.23 11.25
CA TYR A 78 -12.17 -9.28 10.70
C TYR A 78 -12.21 -9.08 9.19
N PHE A 79 -11.03 -8.97 8.58
CA PHE A 79 -10.90 -9.02 7.13
C PHE A 79 -9.61 -9.75 6.76
N THR A 80 -9.50 -10.13 5.50
CA THR A 80 -8.35 -10.85 4.98
C THR A 80 -7.84 -10.20 3.71
N ALA A 81 -6.54 -10.25 3.46
CA ALA A 81 -5.98 -9.98 2.14
C ALA A 81 -5.50 -11.29 1.49
N PRO A 82 -5.44 -11.38 0.14
CA PRO A 82 -4.85 -12.50 -0.55
C PRO A 82 -3.47 -12.86 -0.01
N ALA A 83 -3.04 -14.09 -0.27
CA ALA A 83 -1.68 -14.47 0.05
C ALA A 83 -0.70 -13.48 -0.60
N ALA A 84 0.37 -13.13 0.11
CA ALA A 84 1.37 -12.17 -0.34
C ALA A 84 2.63 -12.91 -0.83
N PRO A 85 2.61 -13.50 -2.05
CA PRO A 85 3.71 -14.33 -2.57
C PRO A 85 5.04 -13.57 -2.68
N GLU A 86 5.00 -12.25 -2.84
CA GLU A 86 6.16 -11.37 -2.83
C GLU A 86 6.98 -11.45 -1.53
N PHE A 87 6.33 -11.82 -0.41
CA PHE A 87 7.02 -11.98 0.88
C PHE A 87 7.41 -13.42 1.20
N ALA A 88 6.89 -14.40 0.45
CA ALA A 88 7.06 -15.82 0.75
C ALA A 88 8.54 -16.27 0.75
N ALA A 89 9.38 -15.62 -0.06
CA ALA A 89 10.82 -15.84 -0.14
C ALA A 89 11.64 -14.55 0.09
N ALA A 90 11.02 -13.49 0.62
CA ALA A 90 11.70 -12.21 0.82
C ALA A 90 12.74 -12.31 1.94
N THR A 91 13.92 -11.76 1.67
CA THR A 91 14.99 -11.59 2.69
C THR A 91 14.87 -10.25 3.42
N GLN A 92 13.94 -9.39 3.02
CA GLN A 92 13.64 -8.14 3.72
C GLN A 92 12.21 -7.67 3.43
N TYR A 93 11.60 -6.99 4.39
CA TYR A 93 10.32 -6.29 4.24
C TYR A 93 10.06 -5.40 5.44
N SER A 94 9.02 -4.58 5.34
CA SER A 94 8.42 -3.90 6.49
C SER A 94 6.91 -3.97 6.45
N VAL A 95 6.29 -3.93 7.62
CA VAL A 95 4.86 -3.72 7.78
C VAL A 95 4.66 -2.61 8.81
N GLU A 96 3.77 -1.68 8.54
CA GLU A 96 3.41 -0.62 9.48
C GLU A 96 1.93 -0.25 9.32
N PHE A 97 1.30 0.11 10.43
CA PHE A 97 -0.10 0.54 10.46
C PHE A 97 -0.44 1.17 11.79
N TRP A 98 -1.60 1.81 11.84
CA TRP A 98 -2.19 2.33 13.06
C TRP A 98 -3.24 1.38 13.62
N PHE A 99 -3.32 1.29 14.94
CA PHE A 99 -4.39 0.60 15.63
C PHE A 99 -4.95 1.41 16.79
N ARG A 100 -6.23 1.22 17.09
CA ARG A 100 -6.90 1.86 18.23
C ARG A 100 -7.83 0.86 18.92
N PRO A 101 -7.57 0.45 20.17
CA PRO A 101 -8.55 -0.30 20.93
C PRO A 101 -9.80 0.55 21.21
N ILE A 102 -10.99 -0.04 21.11
CA ILE A 102 -12.24 0.62 21.55
C ILE A 102 -12.64 0.24 22.98
N ILE A 103 -11.87 -0.63 23.61
CA ILE A 103 -11.96 -0.99 25.04
C ILE A 103 -10.59 -0.87 25.68
N GLU A 104 -10.56 -0.77 27.02
CA GLU A 104 -9.31 -0.85 27.78
C GLU A 104 -8.76 -2.28 27.69
N ILE A 105 -7.48 -2.41 27.29
CA ILE A 105 -6.76 -3.68 27.25
C ILE A 105 -5.61 -3.60 28.25
N ALA A 106 -5.60 -4.48 29.24
CA ALA A 106 -4.64 -4.47 30.34
C ALA A 106 -4.32 -5.91 30.79
N PRO A 107 -3.26 -6.10 31.62
CA PRO A 107 -2.89 -7.43 32.09
C PRO A 107 -4.03 -8.15 32.80
N GLY A 108 -4.06 -9.47 32.65
CA GLY A 108 -5.15 -10.34 33.10
C GLY A 108 -6.13 -10.74 32.00
N HIS A 109 -5.94 -10.22 30.77
CA HIS A 109 -6.75 -10.62 29.62
C HIS A 109 -6.50 -12.10 29.25
N LEU A 110 -7.58 -12.88 29.09
CA LEU A 110 -7.50 -14.34 28.88
C LEU A 110 -7.17 -14.74 27.43
N SER A 111 -7.36 -13.82 26.50
CA SER A 111 -7.15 -14.00 25.07
C SER A 111 -6.10 -13.04 24.54
N ALA A 112 -5.33 -13.48 23.54
CA ALA A 112 -4.49 -12.61 22.71
C ALA A 112 -5.35 -11.91 21.65
N TYR A 113 -4.91 -10.73 21.21
CA TYR A 113 -5.51 -10.00 20.10
C TYR A 113 -4.54 -9.92 18.93
N LEU A 114 -4.90 -10.54 17.81
CA LEU A 114 -4.06 -10.54 16.62
C LEU A 114 -4.42 -9.32 15.76
N LEU A 115 -3.43 -8.48 15.45
CA LEU A 115 -3.64 -7.33 14.58
C LEU A 115 -3.40 -7.72 13.12
N LEU A 116 -2.30 -8.44 12.87
CA LEU A 116 -1.93 -9.06 11.60
C LEU A 116 -1.51 -10.52 11.88
N ALA A 117 -1.97 -11.46 11.06
CA ALA A 117 -1.50 -12.84 11.08
C ALA A 117 -1.27 -13.38 9.66
N ASN A 118 -0.21 -14.18 9.52
CA ASN A 118 0.06 -14.97 8.32
C ASN A 118 -0.14 -16.45 8.66
N GLY A 119 -1.29 -17.01 8.26
CA GLY A 119 -1.72 -18.32 8.73
C GLY A 119 -1.94 -18.35 10.26
N GLN A 120 -1.74 -19.52 10.88
CA GLN A 120 -2.20 -19.77 12.26
C GLN A 120 -1.16 -19.52 13.36
N GLU A 121 0.11 -19.30 13.02
CA GLU A 121 1.21 -19.26 14.01
C GLU A 121 1.94 -17.91 14.06
N ASN A 122 2.08 -17.28 12.91
CA ASN A 122 2.89 -16.08 12.71
C ASN A 122 2.01 -14.83 12.78
N SER A 123 2.31 -13.91 13.68
CA SER A 123 1.47 -12.73 13.88
C SER A 123 2.19 -11.57 14.58
N ILE A 124 1.59 -10.39 14.44
CA ILE A 124 1.85 -9.21 15.26
C ILE A 124 0.55 -8.95 16.04
N GLY A 125 0.64 -8.78 17.35
CA GLY A 125 -0.54 -8.56 18.17
C GLY A 125 -0.25 -8.29 19.63
N LEU A 126 -1.31 -8.21 20.43
CA LEU A 126 -1.24 -8.10 21.87
C LEU A 126 -1.29 -9.49 22.49
N SER A 127 -0.27 -9.84 23.28
CA SER A 127 -0.16 -11.14 23.92
C SER A 127 -1.31 -11.42 24.89
N ASN A 128 -1.56 -12.70 25.15
CA ASN A 128 -2.44 -13.09 26.25
C ASN A 128 -1.75 -12.87 27.60
N GLY A 129 -2.54 -12.57 28.63
CA GLY A 129 -2.04 -12.43 30.01
C GLY A 129 -1.38 -11.08 30.30
N ASP A 130 -0.25 -10.75 29.68
CA ASP A 130 0.49 -9.49 29.95
C ASP A 130 0.26 -8.38 28.92
N THR A 131 -0.46 -8.67 27.83
CA THR A 131 -0.94 -7.70 26.84
C THR A 131 0.14 -6.84 26.19
N ARG A 132 1.40 -7.29 26.16
CA ARG A 132 2.44 -6.60 25.41
C ARG A 132 2.23 -6.74 23.90
N LEU A 133 2.65 -5.73 23.15
CA LEU A 133 2.80 -5.87 21.71
C LEU A 133 3.90 -6.90 21.45
N GLU A 134 3.59 -7.94 20.70
CA GLU A 134 4.46 -9.10 20.49
C GLU A 134 4.54 -9.43 18.99
N LEU A 135 5.76 -9.71 18.54
CA LEU A 135 6.01 -10.51 17.35
C LEU A 135 5.94 -11.99 17.72
N ARG A 136 4.86 -12.66 17.30
CA ARG A 136 4.69 -14.09 17.49
C ARG A 136 5.10 -14.85 16.23
N GLY A 137 5.78 -15.97 16.43
CA GLY A 137 6.30 -16.82 15.38
C GLY A 137 7.55 -17.55 15.90
N PRO A 138 8.64 -17.59 15.11
CA PRO A 138 9.89 -18.21 15.53
C PRO A 138 10.48 -17.57 16.80
N LEU A 139 11.33 -18.32 17.50
CA LEU A 139 11.93 -17.92 18.78
C LEU A 139 13.42 -17.57 18.59
N PRO A 140 13.92 -16.48 19.19
CA PRO A 140 13.27 -15.65 20.21
C PRO A 140 12.36 -14.56 19.63
N ARG A 141 11.29 -14.23 20.36
CA ARG A 141 10.32 -13.19 20.01
C ARG A 141 10.78 -11.80 20.41
N ALA A 142 10.31 -10.78 19.70
CA ALA A 142 10.42 -9.38 20.09
C ALA A 142 9.10 -8.92 20.73
N TYR A 143 9.18 -8.05 21.72
CA TYR A 143 8.02 -7.50 22.42
C TYR A 143 8.27 -6.05 22.87
N SER A 144 7.19 -5.33 23.16
CA SER A 144 7.23 -4.03 23.85
C SER A 144 7.27 -4.19 25.37
N ASP A 145 7.69 -3.13 26.07
CA ASP A 145 7.51 -2.98 27.53
C ASP A 145 6.11 -2.47 27.90
N SER A 146 5.36 -1.92 26.94
CA SER A 146 3.97 -1.48 27.14
C SER A 146 3.07 -2.67 27.43
N LEU A 147 2.28 -2.58 28.50
CA LEU A 147 1.35 -3.63 28.94
C LEU A 147 -0.11 -3.18 28.91
N THR A 148 -0.38 -1.89 28.74
CA THR A 148 -1.73 -1.33 28.84
C THR A 148 -2.04 -0.46 27.64
N TRP A 149 -3.26 -0.55 27.14
CA TRP A 149 -3.73 0.15 25.95
C TRP A 149 -5.07 0.81 26.24
N GLN A 150 -5.05 2.13 26.20
CA GLN A 150 -6.20 2.94 26.55
C GLN A 150 -7.25 2.91 25.43
N ALA A 151 -8.52 2.82 25.81
CA ALA A 151 -9.63 2.88 24.88
C ALA A 151 -9.63 4.22 24.13
N GLY A 152 -9.79 4.17 22.81
CA GLY A 152 -9.87 5.33 21.95
C GLY A 152 -8.53 5.99 21.62
N VAL A 153 -7.40 5.44 22.09
CA VAL A 153 -6.06 5.98 21.79
C VAL A 153 -5.45 5.25 20.60
N TRP A 154 -5.04 6.02 19.59
CA TRP A 154 -4.32 5.52 18.42
C TRP A 154 -2.86 5.26 18.75
N HIS A 155 -2.34 4.13 18.29
CA HIS A 155 -0.94 3.72 18.36
C HIS A 155 -0.45 3.31 16.98
N HIS A 156 0.83 3.56 16.71
CA HIS A 156 1.50 3.14 15.48
C HIS A 156 2.36 1.91 15.76
N VAL A 157 2.21 0.86 14.97
CA VAL A 157 3.09 -0.31 15.01
C VAL A 157 3.93 -0.38 13.74
N GLY A 158 5.21 -0.70 13.90
CA GLY A 158 6.11 -0.99 12.79
C GLY A 158 6.88 -2.28 13.03
N LEU A 159 7.06 -3.09 11.99
CA LEU A 159 7.92 -4.27 11.98
C LEU A 159 8.83 -4.20 10.76
N THR A 160 10.13 -4.30 10.96
CA THR A 160 11.11 -4.46 9.87
C THR A 160 11.81 -5.80 10.01
N TYR A 161 12.06 -6.48 8.90
CA TYR A 161 12.79 -7.74 8.85
C TYR A 161 13.91 -7.68 7.80
N GLN A 162 15.08 -8.22 8.14
CA GLN A 162 16.19 -8.45 7.20
C GLN A 162 16.86 -9.80 7.49
N ASN A 163 17.30 -10.52 6.46
CA ASN A 163 18.15 -11.70 6.59
C ASN A 163 19.43 -11.53 5.75
N PRO A 164 20.62 -11.37 6.39
CA PRO A 164 20.85 -11.35 7.83
C PRO A 164 20.37 -10.04 8.51
N GLY A 165 20.07 -10.07 9.81
CA GLY A 165 19.75 -8.87 10.61
C GLY A 165 18.58 -9.03 11.59
N GLY A 166 17.65 -9.94 11.28
CA GLY A 166 16.48 -10.29 12.06
C GLY A 166 15.40 -9.22 12.10
N TYR A 167 14.59 -9.23 13.16
CA TYR A 167 13.44 -8.34 13.33
C TYR A 167 13.73 -7.16 14.21
N ARG A 168 13.03 -6.07 13.92
CA ARG A 168 12.94 -4.87 14.75
C ARG A 168 11.47 -4.48 14.86
N LEU A 169 10.97 -4.37 16.09
CA LEU A 169 9.60 -4.02 16.44
C LEU A 169 9.58 -2.59 16.95
N PHE A 170 8.68 -1.77 16.42
CA PHE A 170 8.51 -0.37 16.74
C PHE A 170 7.10 -0.12 17.27
N LEU A 171 6.98 0.77 18.24
CA LEU A 171 5.73 1.30 18.78
C LEU A 171 5.84 2.82 18.83
N ASP A 172 4.84 3.52 18.28
CA ASP A 172 4.74 4.98 18.27
C ASP A 172 6.02 5.65 17.73
N GLY A 173 6.55 5.07 16.64
CA GLY A 173 7.77 5.54 15.98
C GLY A 173 9.09 5.16 16.66
N VAL A 174 9.07 4.45 17.79
CA VAL A 174 10.26 4.13 18.60
C VAL A 174 10.54 2.62 18.59
N LEU A 175 11.82 2.23 18.48
CA LEU A 175 12.24 0.83 18.58
C LEU A 175 11.99 0.29 20.00
N VAL A 176 11.18 -0.77 20.12
CA VAL A 176 10.84 -1.39 21.40
C VAL A 176 11.36 -2.82 21.57
N GLY A 177 11.71 -3.50 20.47
CA GLY A 177 12.23 -4.86 20.56
C GLY A 177 13.01 -5.30 19.33
N THR A 178 13.94 -6.24 19.50
CA THR A 178 14.73 -6.82 18.41
C THR A 178 14.96 -8.32 18.62
N THR A 179 15.15 -9.05 17.53
CA THR A 179 15.63 -10.44 17.55
C THR A 179 16.55 -10.69 16.35
N ALA A 180 17.49 -11.62 16.47
CA ALA A 180 18.37 -12.06 15.38
C ALA A 180 17.79 -13.22 14.55
N GLU A 181 16.49 -13.49 14.68
CA GLU A 181 15.79 -14.56 13.98
C GLU A 181 15.87 -14.42 12.45
N THR A 182 16.09 -15.54 11.75
CA THR A 182 16.29 -15.58 10.29
C THR A 182 15.11 -16.18 9.53
N LEU A 183 14.08 -16.64 10.25
CA LEU A 183 12.85 -17.14 9.69
C LEU A 183 11.82 -16.00 9.56
N SER A 184 11.30 -15.81 8.35
CA SER A 184 10.28 -14.81 8.05
C SER A 184 8.90 -15.24 8.59
N ILE A 185 8.17 -14.36 9.28
CA ILE A 185 6.78 -14.57 9.71
C ILE A 185 5.83 -14.48 8.51
N LEU A 186 6.24 -13.77 7.46
CA LEU A 186 5.56 -13.72 6.16
C LEU A 186 6.07 -14.81 5.19
N ALA A 187 6.90 -15.75 5.66
CA ALA A 187 7.28 -16.89 4.84
C ALA A 187 6.05 -17.74 4.50
N GLY A 188 6.06 -18.30 3.28
CA GLY A 188 4.93 -19.05 2.77
C GLY A 188 3.78 -18.15 2.28
N ALA A 189 3.13 -18.56 1.20
CA ALA A 189 2.02 -17.83 0.61
C ALA A 189 0.69 -18.19 1.30
N SER A 190 0.51 -17.74 2.54
CA SER A 190 -0.79 -17.87 3.24
C SER A 190 -1.56 -16.56 3.20
N ILE A 191 -2.89 -16.67 3.31
CA ILE A 191 -3.80 -15.54 3.44
C ILE A 191 -3.37 -14.70 4.66
N LEU A 192 -3.36 -13.38 4.48
CA LEU A 192 -3.15 -12.44 5.57
C LEU A 192 -4.49 -12.20 6.26
N HIS A 193 -4.49 -12.32 7.59
CA HIS A 193 -5.65 -12.08 8.43
C HIS A 193 -5.42 -10.83 9.28
N PHE A 194 -6.45 -9.99 9.38
CA PHE A 194 -6.40 -8.76 10.17
C PHE A 194 -7.48 -8.78 11.24
N GLY A 195 -7.10 -8.55 12.49
CA GLY A 195 -8.01 -8.55 13.63
C GLY A 195 -8.38 -9.92 14.19
N TRP A 196 -8.38 -10.99 13.38
CA TRP A 196 -8.71 -12.34 13.86
C TRP A 196 -8.33 -13.49 12.90
N ILE A 197 -7.93 -14.63 13.47
CA ILE A 197 -7.93 -15.94 12.78
C ILE A 197 -8.14 -17.07 13.81
N PHE A 198 -8.75 -18.18 13.40
CA PHE A 198 -8.74 -19.42 14.16
C PHE A 198 -7.32 -20.00 14.25
N VAL A 199 -6.80 -20.24 15.46
CA VAL A 199 -5.48 -20.88 15.66
C VAL A 199 -5.60 -22.18 16.46
N SER A 200 -4.69 -23.12 16.21
CA SER A 200 -4.77 -24.50 16.71
C SER A 200 -4.57 -24.67 18.22
N TYR A 201 -4.17 -23.61 18.95
CA TYR A 201 -3.80 -23.69 20.38
C TYR A 201 -4.56 -22.70 21.28
N GLY A 202 -5.70 -22.20 20.82
CA GLY A 202 -6.59 -21.28 21.55
C GLY A 202 -7.45 -20.50 20.57
N ASN A 203 -8.63 -20.04 20.99
CA ASN A 203 -9.42 -19.11 20.17
C ASN A 203 -9.06 -17.68 20.60
N PRO A 204 -8.21 -16.94 19.85
CA PRO A 204 -8.08 -15.52 20.08
C PRO A 204 -9.44 -14.87 19.88
N ASP A 205 -9.69 -13.81 20.63
CA ASP A 205 -10.84 -12.96 20.38
C ASP A 205 -10.53 -12.05 19.20
N SER A 206 -11.56 -11.68 18.44
CA SER A 206 -11.39 -10.61 17.45
C SER A 206 -10.92 -9.35 18.16
N PHE A 207 -9.93 -8.67 17.58
CA PHE A 207 -9.46 -7.39 18.09
C PHE A 207 -10.62 -6.39 18.17
N PRO A 208 -10.95 -5.86 19.36
CA PRO A 208 -11.98 -4.86 19.55
C PRO A 208 -11.36 -3.48 19.29
N GLY A 209 -11.34 -3.05 18.04
CA GLY A 209 -10.68 -1.81 17.70
C GLY A 209 -10.69 -1.48 16.23
N ASP A 210 -9.90 -0.48 15.89
CA ASP A 210 -9.76 0.03 14.54
C ASP A 210 -8.36 -0.26 14.01
N LEU A 211 -8.24 -0.55 12.71
CA LEU A 211 -6.98 -0.69 11.98
C LEU A 211 -6.98 0.28 10.79
N ASP A 212 -5.89 1.01 10.63
CA ASP A 212 -5.81 2.12 9.69
C ASP A 212 -4.44 2.17 8.99
N GLU A 213 -4.43 2.60 7.72
CA GLU A 213 -3.23 2.84 6.91
C GLU A 213 -2.27 1.63 6.79
N ILE A 214 -2.82 0.42 6.65
CA ILE A 214 -2.02 -0.81 6.63
C ILE A 214 -1.13 -0.85 5.40
N THR A 215 0.18 -0.75 5.63
CA THR A 215 1.16 -0.61 4.55
C THR A 215 2.26 -1.67 4.67
N MET A 216 2.57 -2.32 3.56
CA MET A 216 3.63 -3.32 3.44
C MET A 216 4.67 -2.90 2.41
N TYR A 217 5.93 -3.14 2.71
CA TYR A 217 7.09 -2.69 1.93
C TYR A 217 7.98 -3.87 1.54
N SER A 218 8.51 -3.87 0.32
CA SER A 218 9.48 -4.86 -0.18
C SER A 218 10.91 -4.65 0.35
N ARG A 219 11.10 -3.76 1.32
CA ARG A 219 12.39 -3.45 1.95
C ARG A 219 12.20 -3.21 3.44
N ALA A 220 13.30 -3.34 4.18
CA ALA A 220 13.33 -2.91 5.56
C ALA A 220 13.46 -1.37 5.65
N LEU A 221 12.50 -0.73 6.29
CA LEU A 221 12.53 0.70 6.59
C LEU A 221 13.55 1.00 7.70
N GLY A 222 14.14 2.19 7.65
CA GLY A 222 14.99 2.70 8.73
C GLY A 222 14.20 3.38 9.84
N ASP A 223 14.86 3.61 10.97
CA ASP A 223 14.27 4.24 12.17
C ASP A 223 13.66 5.61 11.86
N ALA A 224 14.36 6.42 11.06
CA ALA A 224 13.88 7.74 10.65
C ALA A 224 12.63 7.67 9.77
N GLU A 225 12.48 6.62 8.96
CA GLU A 225 11.32 6.44 8.10
C GLU A 225 10.09 6.02 8.92
N ILE A 226 10.26 5.07 9.85
CA ILE A 226 9.19 4.67 10.78
C ILE A 226 8.77 5.85 11.67
N ALA A 227 9.73 6.60 12.22
CA ALA A 227 9.45 7.79 13.00
C ALA A 227 8.74 8.88 12.20
N ALA A 228 9.11 9.07 10.92
CA ALA A 228 8.44 10.02 10.03
C ALA A 228 6.98 9.62 9.76
N VAL A 229 6.71 8.33 9.49
CA VAL A 229 5.34 7.83 9.29
C VAL A 229 4.48 8.04 10.53
N HIS A 230 4.98 7.69 11.72
CA HIS A 230 4.28 7.97 12.97
C HIS A 230 4.03 9.47 13.17
N THR A 231 5.04 10.31 12.95
CA THR A 231 4.94 11.77 13.14
C THR A 231 3.97 12.44 12.17
N ALA A 232 3.76 11.86 10.97
CA ALA A 232 2.75 12.34 10.04
C ALA A 232 1.34 12.31 10.66
N GLY A 233 1.09 11.37 11.59
CA GLY A 233 -0.16 11.27 12.34
C GLY A 233 -1.37 11.32 11.40
N SER A 234 -2.34 12.18 11.74
CA SER A 234 -3.56 12.35 10.93
C SER A 234 -3.35 13.04 9.59
N ALA A 235 -2.18 13.64 9.31
CA ALA A 235 -1.86 14.11 7.96
C ALA A 235 -1.56 12.94 7.01
N GLY A 236 -1.21 11.77 7.56
CA GLY A 236 -0.98 10.54 6.83
C GLY A 236 0.17 10.58 5.85
N LYS A 237 0.34 9.47 5.14
CA LYS A 237 1.18 9.39 3.95
C LYS A 237 0.38 9.93 2.77
N CYS A 238 1.05 10.53 1.78
CA CYS A 238 0.38 10.97 0.57
C CYS A 238 -0.12 9.75 -0.19
N LYS A 239 -1.41 9.46 -0.06
CA LYS A 239 -2.14 8.56 -0.96
C LYS A 239 -1.87 9.13 -2.35
N GLN A 240 -1.27 8.35 -3.25
CA GLN A 240 -0.97 8.84 -4.59
C GLN A 240 -2.27 9.39 -5.17
N SER A 241 -2.37 10.72 -5.23
CA SER A 241 -3.41 11.39 -5.98
C SER A 241 -3.27 10.85 -7.39
N SER A 242 -4.34 10.24 -7.91
CA SER A 242 -4.41 9.64 -9.24
C SER A 242 -3.42 10.30 -10.19
N TYR A 243 -2.54 9.53 -10.81
CA TYR A 243 -1.58 10.04 -11.76
C TYR A 243 -2.31 10.96 -12.75
N PRO A 244 -1.86 12.22 -12.92
CA PRO A 244 -2.55 13.17 -13.78
C PRO A 244 -2.25 12.81 -15.23
N PHE A 245 -2.93 11.77 -15.73
CA PHE A 245 -2.75 11.24 -17.06
C PHE A 245 -3.25 12.25 -18.10
N ALA A 246 -2.31 12.91 -18.76
CA ALA A 246 -2.61 13.97 -19.74
C ALA A 246 -3.06 13.43 -21.10
N GLY A 247 -3.23 12.11 -21.23
CA GLY A 247 -3.55 11.43 -22.49
C GLY A 247 -2.34 10.74 -23.12
N PHE A 248 -2.65 9.99 -24.18
CA PHE A 248 -1.68 9.50 -25.14
C PHE A 248 -1.22 10.62 -26.07
N PHE A 249 0.04 10.53 -26.50
CA PHE A 249 0.64 11.44 -27.47
C PHE A 249 1.05 10.68 -28.73
N SER A 250 1.13 11.42 -29.85
CA SER A 250 1.52 10.88 -31.16
C SER A 250 2.73 9.93 -31.10
N PRO A 251 2.63 8.75 -31.72
CA PRO A 251 1.66 8.38 -32.77
C PRO A 251 0.35 7.76 -32.27
N VAL A 252 0.10 7.69 -30.96
CA VAL A 252 -1.14 7.11 -30.42
C VAL A 252 -2.13 8.23 -30.09
N ASP A 253 -3.27 8.20 -30.75
CA ASP A 253 -4.42 9.07 -30.50
C ASP A 253 -5.30 8.49 -29.38
N ASN A 254 -5.89 9.40 -28.61
CA ASN A 254 -6.79 9.09 -27.51
C ASN A 254 -8.17 8.64 -28.05
N LEU A 255 -8.88 7.84 -27.24
CA LEU A 255 -10.30 7.58 -27.50
C LEU A 255 -11.09 8.89 -27.66
N PRO A 256 -12.12 8.92 -28.53
CA PRO A 256 -12.71 7.78 -29.24
C PRO A 256 -12.02 7.40 -30.58
N VAL A 257 -10.85 7.96 -30.89
CA VAL A 257 -10.15 7.67 -32.16
C VAL A 257 -9.64 6.22 -32.19
N VAL A 258 -9.82 5.56 -33.34
CA VAL A 258 -9.22 4.25 -33.63
C VAL A 258 -7.93 4.46 -34.42
N ASN A 259 -6.82 4.06 -33.84
CA ASN A 259 -5.48 4.17 -34.40
C ASN A 259 -5.28 3.13 -35.51
N SER A 260 -5.12 3.56 -36.77
CA SER A 260 -4.88 2.63 -37.88
C SER A 260 -3.38 2.44 -38.12
N MET A 261 -2.89 1.20 -38.12
CA MET A 261 -1.49 0.91 -38.38
C MET A 261 -1.23 -0.49 -38.94
N ARG A 262 -0.07 -0.69 -39.56
CA ARG A 262 0.32 -1.99 -40.10
C ARG A 262 0.68 -2.97 -38.99
N ALA A 263 0.12 -4.18 -39.05
CA ALA A 263 0.44 -5.27 -38.12
C ALA A 263 1.96 -5.58 -38.10
N GLY A 264 2.46 -6.01 -36.94
CA GLY A 264 3.88 -6.37 -36.74
C GLY A 264 4.85 -5.20 -36.55
N ARG A 265 4.38 -3.95 -36.61
CA ARG A 265 5.20 -2.75 -36.35
C ARG A 265 5.26 -2.44 -34.86
N ALA A 266 6.39 -1.92 -34.41
CA ALA A 266 6.52 -1.39 -33.05
C ALA A 266 5.75 -0.06 -32.92
N VAL A 267 5.02 0.10 -31.81
CA VAL A 267 4.23 1.29 -31.47
C VAL A 267 4.89 2.02 -30.32
N PRO A 268 5.41 3.24 -30.52
CA PRO A 268 5.78 4.10 -29.42
C PRO A 268 4.52 4.60 -28.70
N VAL A 269 4.18 3.98 -27.58
CA VAL A 269 3.10 4.42 -26.69
C VAL A 269 3.67 5.50 -25.78
N LYS A 270 3.24 6.75 -25.98
CA LYS A 270 3.69 7.89 -25.21
C LYS A 270 2.55 8.47 -24.38
N PHE A 271 2.84 8.84 -23.15
CA PHE A 271 1.89 9.48 -22.23
C PHE A 271 2.61 10.39 -21.25
N SER A 272 1.88 11.26 -20.53
CA SER A 272 2.45 12.14 -19.50
C SER A 272 1.66 12.03 -18.22
N LEU A 273 2.39 12.03 -17.09
CA LEU A 273 1.85 12.05 -15.73
C LEU A 273 2.17 13.38 -15.02
N GLY A 274 2.44 14.44 -15.78
CA GLY A 274 2.74 15.79 -15.27
C GLY A 274 4.15 16.01 -14.74
N ALA A 275 4.88 14.97 -14.35
CA ALA A 275 6.25 15.04 -13.86
C ALA A 275 7.01 13.70 -14.05
N ASP A 276 8.30 13.69 -13.67
CA ASP A 276 9.07 12.45 -13.52
C ASP A 276 8.70 11.81 -12.18
N LEU A 277 7.92 10.73 -12.25
CA LEU A 277 7.46 9.95 -11.09
C LEU A 277 8.20 8.61 -11.00
N GLY A 278 9.38 8.51 -11.62
CA GLY A 278 10.17 7.29 -11.73
C GLY A 278 9.68 6.36 -12.84
N LEU A 279 10.38 5.23 -13.04
CA LEU A 279 10.09 4.27 -14.12
C LEU A 279 9.14 3.13 -13.71
N ASN A 280 8.78 3.06 -12.43
CA ASN A 280 7.91 2.03 -11.86
C ASN A 280 6.44 2.52 -11.74
N VAL A 281 5.95 3.23 -12.76
CA VAL A 281 4.59 3.83 -12.77
C VAL A 281 3.54 2.93 -13.43
N LEU A 282 3.95 1.84 -14.07
CA LEU A 282 3.05 0.85 -14.68
C LEU A 282 2.82 -0.32 -13.72
N SER A 283 1.58 -0.79 -13.59
CA SER A 283 1.29 -2.01 -12.82
C SER A 283 2.02 -3.23 -13.40
N ALA A 284 2.36 -4.19 -12.55
CA ALA A 284 2.95 -5.46 -12.99
C ALA A 284 2.06 -6.16 -14.04
N GLY A 285 2.67 -6.67 -15.10
CA GLY A 285 1.98 -7.33 -16.22
C GLY A 285 1.23 -6.39 -17.18
N TYR A 286 1.39 -5.07 -17.04
CA TYR A 286 0.87 -4.05 -17.96
C TYR A 286 2.01 -3.30 -18.68
N PRO A 287 1.77 -2.80 -19.90
CA PRO A 287 0.50 -2.74 -20.64
C PRO A 287 0.04 -4.09 -21.21
N LYS A 288 -1.28 -4.24 -21.39
CA LYS A 288 -1.91 -5.42 -22.01
C LYS A 288 -2.69 -5.04 -23.27
N SER A 289 -2.96 -6.03 -24.11
CA SER A 289 -3.82 -5.87 -25.28
C SER A 289 -4.84 -6.99 -25.38
N GLU A 290 -6.02 -6.66 -25.89
CA GLU A 290 -7.09 -7.63 -26.14
C GLU A 290 -7.78 -7.35 -27.48
N GLN A 291 -8.15 -8.42 -28.19
CA GLN A 291 -8.90 -8.32 -29.44
C GLN A 291 -10.34 -7.91 -29.16
N VAL A 292 -10.81 -6.88 -29.86
CA VAL A 292 -12.16 -6.33 -29.76
C VAL A 292 -12.80 -6.25 -31.15
N ALA A 293 -14.13 -6.15 -31.21
CA ALA A 293 -14.79 -5.81 -32.48
C ALA A 293 -14.39 -4.38 -32.90
N CYS A 294 -14.24 -4.15 -34.21
CA CYS A 294 -13.74 -2.87 -34.74
C CYS A 294 -14.67 -1.67 -34.52
N ASP A 295 -15.95 -1.93 -34.26
CA ASP A 295 -16.99 -0.97 -33.90
C ASP A 295 -17.29 -0.98 -32.39
N SER A 296 -16.57 -1.78 -31.61
CA SER A 296 -16.78 -1.89 -30.17
C SER A 296 -16.36 -0.61 -29.45
N SER A 297 -17.26 -0.13 -28.58
CA SER A 297 -16.95 0.87 -27.54
C SER A 297 -16.75 0.23 -26.16
N ALA A 298 -16.84 -1.10 -26.05
CA ALA A 298 -16.67 -1.81 -24.79
C ALA A 298 -15.23 -1.67 -24.27
N LEU A 299 -15.11 -1.39 -22.98
CA LEU A 299 -13.82 -1.36 -22.27
C LEU A 299 -13.49 -2.78 -21.81
N VAL A 300 -12.25 -3.23 -22.02
CA VAL A 300 -11.82 -4.60 -21.74
C VAL A 300 -10.56 -4.62 -20.86
N ASP A 301 -10.34 -5.58 -19.97
CA ASP A 301 -9.21 -5.50 -19.02
C ASP A 301 -7.84 -5.74 -19.69
N GLY A 302 -7.81 -6.37 -20.87
CA GLY A 302 -6.57 -6.76 -21.53
C GLY A 302 -6.16 -8.16 -21.06
N VAL A 303 -6.21 -9.13 -21.97
CA VAL A 303 -5.90 -10.54 -21.66
C VAL A 303 -4.44 -10.89 -21.93
N GLU A 304 -3.82 -10.27 -22.93
CA GLU A 304 -2.46 -10.60 -23.36
C GLU A 304 -1.46 -9.53 -22.93
N GLU A 305 -0.42 -9.93 -22.19
CA GLU A 305 0.71 -9.05 -21.88
C GLU A 305 1.43 -8.63 -23.17
N THR A 306 1.79 -7.35 -23.24
CA THR A 306 2.50 -6.85 -24.40
C THR A 306 4.00 -7.16 -24.33
N LEU A 307 4.59 -7.57 -25.45
CA LEU A 307 6.05 -7.71 -25.54
C LEU A 307 6.70 -6.36 -25.87
N THR A 308 7.86 -6.08 -25.29
CA THR A 308 8.65 -4.89 -25.64
C THR A 308 9.49 -5.15 -26.89
N ALA A 309 9.64 -4.14 -27.75
CA ALA A 309 10.59 -4.22 -28.85
C ALA A 309 12.02 -3.97 -28.31
N GLY A 310 12.90 -4.97 -28.40
CA GLY A 310 14.33 -4.79 -28.12
C GLY A 310 14.73 -4.67 -26.64
N GLY A 311 13.90 -5.16 -25.70
CA GLY A 311 14.25 -5.20 -24.27
C GLY A 311 14.15 -3.86 -23.52
N SER A 312 13.54 -2.83 -24.12
CA SER A 312 13.38 -1.53 -23.44
C SER A 312 12.23 -1.56 -22.44
N SER A 313 12.59 -1.33 -21.18
CA SER A 313 11.73 -0.86 -20.10
C SER A 313 11.14 0.52 -20.43
N LEU A 314 10.12 0.93 -19.67
CA LEU A 314 9.58 2.29 -19.72
C LEU A 314 10.72 3.32 -19.60
N ALA A 315 10.69 4.38 -20.41
CA ALA A 315 11.65 5.48 -20.35
C ALA A 315 10.94 6.83 -20.16
N TYR A 316 11.56 7.76 -19.43
CA TYR A 316 11.05 9.12 -19.26
C TYR A 316 11.95 10.14 -19.98
N ASN A 317 11.33 11.10 -20.67
CA ASN A 317 12.00 12.22 -21.32
C ASN A 317 11.71 13.53 -20.58
N PRO A 318 12.70 14.15 -19.90
CA PRO A 318 12.49 15.35 -19.10
C PRO A 318 12.26 16.61 -19.94
N ILE A 319 12.62 16.63 -21.22
CA ILE A 319 12.40 17.77 -22.11
C ILE A 319 10.91 17.86 -22.48
N THR A 320 10.29 16.71 -22.78
CA THR A 320 8.89 16.65 -23.20
C THR A 320 7.93 16.35 -22.05
N GLY A 321 8.44 15.94 -20.89
CA GLY A 321 7.62 15.49 -19.76
C GLY A 321 6.83 14.23 -20.06
N GLN A 322 7.38 13.31 -20.86
CA GLN A 322 6.66 12.13 -21.36
C GLN A 322 7.36 10.82 -21.05
N TYR A 323 6.55 9.83 -20.72
CA TYR A 323 6.90 8.43 -20.71
C TYR A 323 6.79 7.83 -22.10
N SER A 324 7.65 6.88 -22.42
CA SER A 324 7.66 6.14 -23.68
C SER A 324 7.80 4.64 -23.42
N TYR A 325 6.83 3.88 -23.91
CA TYR A 325 6.82 2.42 -23.91
C TYR A 325 6.74 1.91 -25.35
N VAL A 326 7.61 0.98 -25.76
CA VAL A 326 7.63 0.49 -27.15
C VAL A 326 6.91 -0.86 -27.24
N TRP A 327 5.63 -0.81 -27.63
CA TRP A 327 4.79 -2.00 -27.78
C TRP A 327 5.10 -2.73 -29.10
N LYS A 328 5.52 -3.99 -29.01
CA LYS A 328 5.69 -4.88 -30.17
C LYS A 328 4.35 -5.54 -30.53
N THR A 329 3.89 -5.33 -31.75
CA THR A 329 2.65 -5.94 -32.27
C THR A 329 2.95 -7.20 -33.08
N ASN A 330 1.96 -8.09 -33.27
CA ASN A 330 2.10 -9.30 -34.08
C ASN A 330 1.66 -9.05 -35.53
N ASN A 331 2.35 -9.64 -36.51
CA ASN A 331 1.95 -9.63 -37.93
C ASN A 331 0.60 -10.32 -38.15
N ASP A 332 0.28 -11.33 -37.34
CA ASP A 332 -0.97 -12.10 -37.46
C ASP A 332 -2.22 -11.28 -37.08
N TRP A 333 -2.04 -10.07 -36.54
CA TRP A 333 -3.15 -9.19 -36.17
C TRP A 333 -3.71 -8.39 -37.35
N SER A 334 -3.14 -8.50 -38.56
CA SER A 334 -3.70 -7.84 -39.76
C SER A 334 -5.18 -8.21 -39.94
N GLY A 335 -6.03 -7.20 -40.14
CA GLY A 335 -7.48 -7.32 -40.25
C GLY A 335 -8.24 -7.36 -38.92
N THR A 336 -7.56 -7.25 -37.77
CA THR A 336 -8.20 -7.26 -36.44
C THR A 336 -8.19 -5.88 -35.78
N CYS A 337 -9.08 -5.69 -34.79
CA CYS A 337 -9.04 -4.55 -33.90
C CYS A 337 -8.69 -4.99 -32.49
N ARG A 338 -7.92 -4.16 -31.79
CA ARG A 338 -7.47 -4.45 -30.43
C ARG A 338 -7.53 -3.19 -29.58
N GLN A 339 -7.83 -3.35 -28.29
CA GLN A 339 -7.68 -2.30 -27.30
C GLN A 339 -6.37 -2.50 -26.56
N LEU A 340 -5.55 -1.45 -26.49
CA LEU A 340 -4.40 -1.37 -25.60
C LEU A 340 -4.87 -0.83 -24.25
N VAL A 341 -4.41 -1.46 -23.18
CA VAL A 341 -4.72 -1.11 -21.78
C VAL A 341 -3.42 -0.78 -21.07
N VAL A 342 -3.28 0.46 -20.63
CA VAL A 342 -2.20 0.93 -19.76
C VAL A 342 -2.78 1.07 -18.37
N LYS A 343 -2.39 0.18 -17.45
CA LYS A 343 -2.73 0.30 -16.03
C LYS A 343 -1.54 0.90 -15.28
N LEU A 344 -1.79 1.95 -14.52
CA LEU A 344 -0.79 2.60 -13.69
C LEU A 344 -0.82 2.02 -12.27
N THR A 345 0.26 2.18 -11.51
CA THR A 345 0.36 1.63 -10.14
C THR A 345 -0.63 2.24 -9.15
N ASP A 346 -1.29 3.35 -9.48
CA ASP A 346 -2.41 3.91 -8.71
C ASP A 346 -3.76 3.22 -9.03
N GLY A 347 -3.74 2.16 -9.85
CA GLY A 347 -4.92 1.39 -10.28
C GLY A 347 -5.67 1.98 -11.47
N SER A 348 -5.34 3.20 -11.93
CA SER A 348 -6.03 3.84 -13.04
C SER A 348 -5.74 3.15 -14.38
N MET A 349 -6.75 3.11 -15.26
CA MET A 349 -6.67 2.41 -16.56
C MET A 349 -6.90 3.36 -17.72
N HIS A 350 -5.95 3.39 -18.66
CA HIS A 350 -5.97 4.24 -19.85
C HIS A 350 -5.92 3.42 -21.12
N ARG A 351 -6.70 3.84 -22.12
CA ARG A 351 -7.09 2.96 -23.23
C ARG A 351 -6.93 3.65 -24.57
N ALA A 352 -6.45 2.90 -25.55
CA ALA A 352 -6.40 3.31 -26.94
C ALA A 352 -6.85 2.15 -27.82
N ASN A 353 -7.73 2.43 -28.79
CA ASN A 353 -8.20 1.44 -29.75
C ASN A 353 -7.31 1.46 -30.99
N PHE A 354 -7.00 0.29 -31.53
CA PHE A 354 -6.18 0.09 -32.73
C PHE A 354 -6.92 -0.77 -33.75
N GLN A 355 -6.78 -0.42 -35.02
CA GLN A 355 -7.12 -1.25 -36.17
C GLN A 355 -5.81 -1.61 -36.90
N PHE A 356 -5.56 -2.91 -37.04
CA PHE A 356 -4.38 -3.42 -37.71
C PHE A 356 -4.67 -3.77 -39.16
N ASN A 357 -3.89 -3.19 -40.09
CA ASN A 357 -3.95 -3.49 -41.52
C ASN A 357 -2.78 -4.35 -42.01
#